data_AF-A0A8T4ZNK2-F1
#
_entry.id   AF-A0A8T4ZNK2-F1
#
_cell.length_a   1.000
_cell.length_b   1.000
_cell.length_c   1.000
_cell.angle_alpha   90.00
_cell.angle_beta   90.00
_cell.angle_gamma   90.00
#
_symmetry.space_group_name_H-M   'P 1'
#
loop_
_entity.id
_entity.type
_entity.pdbx_description
1 polymer ?
#
loop_
_entity_poly.entity_id
_entity_poly.type
_entity_poly.pdbx_seq_one_letter_code
_entity_poly.pdbx_strand_id
1 'polypeptide(L)'
;MVSMISSKIRLKVQSVMAVKDFEGHEGFQIDFVEIRQRPPVVMATPTEIPEEISQMVIQISKGVQQVLPGAGSKEIEVRKITLIMTAEELEAFKLKPYPNQLYELTISDGSLNFKEI
;
A
#
# COMPACT_ATOMS: atom_id res chain seq x y z
N MET A 1 23.39 20.80 6.63
CA MET A 1 22.32 20.75 5.62
C MET A 1 21.47 19.53 5.91
N VAL A 2 20.26 19.70 6.42
CA VAL A 2 19.29 18.60 6.54
C VAL A 2 18.66 18.45 5.16
N SER A 3 18.75 17.26 4.57
CA SER A 3 18.04 16.95 3.33
C SER A 3 16.54 17.13 3.58
N MET A 4 15.86 17.96 2.80
CA MET A 4 14.39 18.05 2.81
C MET A 4 13.85 16.74 2.22
N ILE A 5 13.68 15.73 3.06
CA ILE A 5 13.12 14.44 2.65
C ILE A 5 11.61 14.63 2.47
N SER A 6 11.17 14.70 1.22
CA SER A 6 9.75 14.62 0.86
C SER A 6 9.46 13.21 0.32
N SER A 7 8.38 12.60 0.79
CA SER A 7 7.92 11.30 0.31
C SER A 7 6.53 11.44 -0.29
N LYS A 8 6.34 10.93 -1.51
CA LYS A 8 5.04 10.80 -2.19
C LYS A 8 4.61 9.35 -2.21
N ILE A 9 3.40 9.09 -1.73
CA ILE A 9 2.93 7.74 -1.43
C ILE A 9 1.55 7.57 -2.03
N ARG A 10 1.38 6.56 -2.88
CA ARG A 10 0.06 6.20 -3.43
C ARG A 10 -0.70 5.36 -2.42
N LEU A 11 -1.80 5.90 -1.93
CA LEU A 11 -2.71 5.27 -0.99
C LEU A 11 -3.97 4.78 -1.70
N LYS A 12 -4.54 3.71 -1.17
CA LYS A 12 -5.89 3.22 -1.47
C LYS A 12 -6.68 3.08 -0.18
N VAL A 13 -7.94 3.51 -0.18
CA VAL A 13 -8.87 3.23 0.91
C VAL A 13 -9.19 1.74 0.91
N GLN A 14 -8.81 1.07 1.99
CA GLN A 14 -9.03 -0.37 2.19
C GLN A 14 -10.40 -0.64 2.83
N SER A 15 -10.76 0.13 3.85
CA SER A 15 -12.01 -0.01 4.60
C SER A 15 -12.45 1.32 5.19
N VAL A 16 -13.77 1.45 5.35
CA VAL A 16 -14.42 2.56 6.07
C VAL A 16 -15.45 1.95 6.98
N MET A 17 -15.30 2.16 8.28
CA MET A 17 -16.16 1.57 9.30
C MET A 17 -16.68 2.66 10.21
N ALA A 18 -17.98 2.62 10.53
CA ALA A 18 -18.53 3.48 11.57
C ALA A 18 -17.99 3.02 12.93
N VAL A 19 -17.56 3.97 13.75
CA VAL A 19 -17.06 3.74 15.10
C VAL A 19 -17.73 4.73 16.07
N LYS A 20 -17.73 4.38 17.35
CA LYS A 20 -18.12 5.30 18.43
C LYS A 20 -16.99 5.38 19.43
N ASP A 21 -16.69 6.60 19.89
CA ASP A 21 -15.72 6.78 20.97
C ASP A 21 -16.34 6.42 22.33
N PHE A 22 -15.55 6.56 23.40
CA PHE A 22 -16.00 6.26 24.76
C PHE A 22 -17.03 7.26 25.30
N GLU A 23 -17.13 8.44 24.68
CA GLU A 23 -18.10 9.49 25.02
C GLU A 23 -19.40 9.35 24.21
N GLY A 24 -19.42 8.44 23.23
CA GLY A 24 -20.57 8.13 22.39
C GLY A 24 -20.63 8.94 21.09
N HIS A 25 -19.61 9.75 20.78
CA HIS A 25 -19.55 10.48 19.52
C HIS A 25 -19.36 9.52 18.34
N GLU A 26 -20.09 9.77 17.25
CA GLU A 26 -20.01 8.98 16.04
C GLU A 26 -18.83 9.43 15.17
N GLY A 27 -18.11 8.45 14.62
CA GLY A 27 -17.00 8.69 13.71
C GLY A 27 -16.79 7.57 12.71
N PHE A 28 -15.76 7.73 11.91
CA PHE A 28 -15.35 6.79 10.88
C PHE A 28 -13.90 6.40 11.09
N GLN A 29 -13.64 5.10 11.15
CA GLN A 29 -12.32 4.54 10.97
C GLN A 29 -12.09 4.30 9.47
N ILE A 30 -11.06 4.92 8.92
CA ILE A 30 -10.66 4.84 7.52
C ILE A 30 -9.27 4.23 7.46
N ASP A 31 -9.18 3.03 6.92
CA ASP A 31 -7.91 2.33 6.76
C ASP A 31 -7.37 2.54 5.34
N PHE A 32 -6.11 2.95 5.24
CA PHE A 32 -5.40 3.11 3.98
C PHE A 32 -4.26 2.11 3.86
N VAL A 33 -4.13 1.56 2.65
CA VAL A 33 -2.99 0.76 2.22
C VAL A 33 -2.15 1.54 1.22
N GLU A 34 -0.84 1.42 1.34
CA GLU A 34 0.11 1.88 0.34
C GLU A 34 0.19 0.84 -0.79
N ILE A 35 0.04 1.31 -2.02
CA ILE A 35 0.25 0.51 -3.22
C ILE A 35 1.74 0.57 -3.56
N ARG A 36 2.45 -0.56 -3.40
CA ARG A 36 3.87 -0.71 -3.77
C ARG A 36 4.03 -1.65 -4.94
N GLN A 37 5.02 -1.39 -5.79
CA GLN A 37 5.47 -2.42 -6.72
C GLN A 37 6.15 -3.55 -5.94
N ARG A 38 5.81 -4.78 -6.29
CA ARG A 38 6.48 -5.96 -5.73
C ARG A 38 7.95 -5.92 -6.15
N PRO A 39 8.91 -6.07 -5.22
CA PRO A 39 10.31 -6.18 -5.59
C PRO A 39 10.52 -7.32 -6.58
N PRO A 40 11.40 -7.18 -7.58
CA PRO A 40 11.78 -8.29 -8.44
C PRO A 40 12.26 -9.45 -7.57
N VAL A 41 11.64 -10.62 -7.72
CA VAL A 41 12.16 -11.85 -7.10
C VAL A 41 13.40 -12.23 -7.90
N VAL A 42 14.57 -11.81 -7.44
CA VAL A 42 15.84 -12.22 -8.04
C VAL A 42 16.10 -13.64 -7.54
N MET A 43 15.74 -14.63 -8.35
CA MET A 43 16.24 -15.99 -8.12
C MET A 43 17.71 -16.01 -8.50
N ALA A 44 18.57 -15.81 -7.51
CA ALA A 44 19.97 -16.16 -7.63
C ALA A 44 20.05 -17.69 -7.62
N THR A 45 20.27 -18.29 -8.79
CA THR A 45 20.70 -19.69 -8.83
C THR A 45 22.16 -19.74 -8.36
N PRO A 46 22.52 -20.68 -7.47
CA PRO A 46 23.92 -20.89 -7.09
C PRO A 46 24.79 -21.05 -8.33
N THR A 47 25.94 -20.37 -8.37
CA THR A 47 26.89 -20.39 -9.51
C THR A 47 27.52 -21.76 -9.77
N GLU A 48 27.30 -22.72 -8.88
CA GLU A 48 27.83 -24.09 -8.95
C GLU A 48 26.94 -25.04 -9.78
N ILE A 49 25.76 -24.59 -10.20
CA ILE A 49 24.81 -25.42 -10.95
C ILE A 49 25.01 -25.18 -12.46
N PRO A 50 25.12 -26.24 -13.29
CA PRO A 50 25.20 -26.10 -14.75
C PRO A 50 24.08 -25.22 -15.32
N GLU A 51 24.40 -24.40 -16.33
CA GLU A 51 23.48 -23.40 -16.91
C GLU A 51 22.13 -23.99 -17.35
N GLU A 52 22.13 -25.20 -17.90
CA GLU A 52 20.92 -25.89 -18.37
C GLU A 52 19.97 -26.21 -17.21
N ILE A 53 20.51 -26.67 -16.08
CA ILE A 53 19.74 -26.95 -14.87
C ILE A 53 19.27 -25.64 -14.24
N SER A 54 20.11 -24.60 -14.27
CA SER A 54 19.75 -23.25 -13.82
C SER A 54 18.56 -22.69 -14.59
N GLN A 55 18.56 -22.79 -15.93
CA GLN A 55 17.44 -22.36 -16.77
C GLN A 55 16.18 -23.18 -16.52
N MET A 56 16.31 -24.50 -16.36
CA MET A 56 15.18 -25.37 -16.04
C MET A 56 14.53 -24.98 -14.70
N VAL A 57 15.33 -24.74 -13.66
CA VAL A 57 14.84 -24.31 -12.33
C VAL A 57 14.13 -22.95 -12.41
N ILE A 58 14.65 -22.00 -13.20
CA ILE A 58 14.01 -20.69 -13.45
C ILE A 58 12.67 -20.84 -14.18
N GLN A 59 12.55 -21.76 -15.13
CA GLN A 59 11.29 -21.98 -15.83
C GLN A 59 10.24 -22.64 -14.95
N ILE A 60 10.64 -23.65 -14.16
CA ILE A 60 9.75 -24.32 -13.19
C ILE A 60 9.23 -23.32 -12.16
N SER A 61 10.11 -22.48 -11.61
CA SER A 61 9.71 -21.49 -10.61
C SER A 61 8.78 -20.41 -11.16
N LYS A 62 9.00 -19.95 -12.41
CA LYS A 62 8.06 -19.06 -13.10
C LYS A 62 6.70 -19.73 -13.30
N GLY A 63 6.67 -21.00 -13.68
CA GLY A 63 5.43 -21.78 -13.81
C GLY A 63 4.67 -21.89 -12.48
N VAL A 64 5.39 -22.17 -11.38
CA VAL A 64 4.81 -22.23 -10.02
C VAL A 64 4.29 -20.86 -9.56
N GLN A 65 5.00 -19.77 -9.86
CA GLN A 65 4.52 -18.42 -9.54
C GLN A 65 3.27 -18.04 -10.33
N GLN A 66 3.05 -18.55 -11.55
CA GLN A 66 1.83 -18.23 -12.31
C GLN A 66 0.56 -18.88 -11.76
N VAL A 67 0.69 -20.03 -11.08
CA VAL A 67 -0.46 -20.79 -10.57
C VAL A 67 -0.87 -20.42 -9.14
N LEU A 68 -0.03 -19.63 -8.43
CA LEU A 68 -0.34 -19.19 -7.06
C LEU A 68 -1.28 -17.97 -7.07
N PRO A 69 -2.39 -17.98 -6.30
CA PRO A 69 -3.27 -16.82 -6.19
C PRO A 69 -2.50 -15.61 -5.63
N GLY A 70 -2.57 -14.47 -6.33
CA GLY A 70 -1.85 -13.24 -5.97
C GLY A 70 -0.36 -13.21 -6.33
N ALA A 71 0.20 -14.27 -6.93
CA ALA A 71 1.61 -14.25 -7.35
C ALA A 71 1.84 -13.46 -8.67
N GLY A 72 0.80 -13.26 -9.47
CA GLY A 72 0.83 -12.37 -10.65
C GLY A 72 0.56 -10.89 -10.37
N SER A 73 0.21 -10.49 -9.14
CA SER A 73 -0.02 -9.08 -8.85
C SER A 73 1.32 -8.34 -8.82
N LYS A 74 1.47 -7.37 -9.73
CA LYS A 74 2.64 -6.48 -9.79
C LYS A 74 2.71 -5.53 -8.60
N GLU A 75 1.57 -5.34 -7.94
CA GLU A 75 1.42 -4.45 -6.80
C GLU A 75 1.08 -5.27 -5.55
N ILE A 76 1.61 -4.83 -4.42
CA ILE A 76 1.27 -5.29 -3.08
C ILE A 76 0.65 -4.14 -2.30
N GLU A 77 -0.31 -4.46 -1.46
CA GLU A 77 -0.99 -3.51 -0.60
C GLU A 77 -0.48 -3.68 0.82
N VAL A 78 0.11 -2.62 1.36
CA VAL A 78 0.73 -2.63 2.69
C VAL A 78 0.01 -1.61 3.55
N ARG A 79 -0.55 -2.00 4.70
CA ARG A 79 -1.20 -1.07 5.64
C ARG A 79 -0.29 0.11 5.93
N LYS A 80 -0.81 1.34 5.75
CA LYS A 80 0.00 2.55 5.82
C LYS A 80 -0.45 3.52 6.91
N ILE A 81 -1.73 3.86 6.94
CA ILE A 81 -2.29 4.79 7.92
C ILE A 81 -3.75 4.44 8.18
N THR A 82 -4.18 4.60 9.43
CA THR A 82 -5.57 4.53 9.84
C THR A 82 -5.93 5.89 10.42
N LEU A 83 -7.00 6.50 9.92
CA LEU A 83 -7.55 7.74 10.46
C LEU A 83 -8.87 7.42 11.14
N ILE A 84 -9.05 7.93 12.35
CA ILE A 84 -10.33 7.92 13.05
C ILE A 84 -10.74 9.38 13.14
N MET A 85 -11.87 9.72 12.52
CA MET A 85 -12.36 11.10 12.45
C MET A 85 -13.86 11.13 12.68
N THR A 86 -14.35 12.17 13.34
CA THR A 86 -15.79 12.47 13.36
C THR A 86 -16.28 12.86 11.97
N ALA A 87 -17.60 12.91 11.78
CA ALA A 87 -18.19 13.42 10.54
C ALA A 87 -17.74 14.86 10.23
N GLU A 88 -17.65 15.71 11.25
CA GLU A 88 -17.28 17.13 11.13
C GLU A 88 -15.80 17.29 10.72
N GLU A 89 -14.90 16.51 11.34
CA GLU A 89 -13.48 16.50 10.98
C GLU A 89 -13.27 15.97 9.57
N LEU A 90 -14.00 14.94 9.17
CA LEU A 90 -13.94 14.38 7.82
C LEU A 90 -14.37 15.40 6.76
N GLU A 91 -15.44 16.15 7.04
CA GLU A 91 -15.93 17.24 6.19
C GLU A 91 -14.91 18.38 6.11
N ALA A 92 -14.36 18.80 7.25
CA ALA A 92 -13.33 19.85 7.33
C ALA A 92 -12.06 19.45 6.57
N PHE A 93 -11.69 18.16 6.64
CA PHE A 93 -10.55 17.58 5.94
C PHE A 93 -10.81 17.38 4.43
N LYS A 94 -12.07 17.51 3.99
CA LYS A 94 -12.51 17.36 2.58
C LYS A 94 -12.12 16.01 1.96
N LEU A 95 -12.03 14.97 2.77
CA LEU A 95 -11.73 13.61 2.33
C LEU A 95 -13.04 12.88 2.05
N LYS A 96 -13.07 12.14 0.93
CA LYS A 96 -14.22 11.32 0.50
C LYS A 96 -13.84 9.84 0.51
N PRO A 97 -13.79 9.20 1.68
CA PRO A 97 -13.25 7.86 1.82
C PRO A 97 -14.26 6.85 1.28
N TYR A 98 -14.16 6.53 -0.01
CA TYR A 98 -14.88 5.41 -0.60
C TYR A 98 -13.95 4.22 -0.74
N PRO A 99 -14.41 2.97 -0.52
CA PRO A 99 -13.59 1.79 -0.74
C PRO A 99 -12.95 1.79 -2.14
N ASN A 100 -11.66 1.48 -2.20
CA ASN A 100 -10.81 1.53 -3.40
C ASN A 100 -10.52 2.92 -3.98
N GLN A 101 -10.99 4.02 -3.36
CA GLN A 101 -10.58 5.38 -3.73
C GLN A 101 -9.07 5.56 -3.55
N LEU A 102 -8.44 6.28 -4.47
CA LEU A 102 -7.00 6.52 -4.47
C LEU A 102 -6.65 7.94 -4.02
N TYR A 103 -5.54 8.04 -3.30
CA TYR A 103 -4.99 9.30 -2.81
C TYR A 103 -3.46 9.33 -2.97
N GLU A 104 -2.91 10.52 -3.16
CA GLU A 104 -1.50 10.82 -2.96
C GLU A 104 -1.35 11.39 -1.55
N LEU A 105 -0.54 10.72 -0.72
CA LEU A 105 -0.04 11.26 0.53
C LEU A 105 1.36 11.82 0.29
N THR A 106 1.52 13.13 0.48
CA THR A 106 2.83 13.78 0.53
C THR A 106 3.20 14.05 1.98
N ILE A 107 4.36 13.55 2.41
CA ILE A 107 4.94 13.81 3.73
C ILE A 107 6.15 14.71 3.55
N SER A 108 6.09 15.92 4.10
CA SER A 108 7.17 16.90 4.03
C SER A 108 7.00 17.95 5.12
N ASP A 109 8.11 18.40 5.71
CA ASP A 109 8.16 19.58 6.59
C ASP A 109 7.12 19.55 7.73
N GLY A 110 7.02 18.40 8.41
CA GLY A 110 6.08 18.20 9.52
C GLY A 110 4.61 18.14 9.11
N SER A 111 4.31 18.09 7.81
CA SER A 111 2.96 18.11 7.25
C SER A 111 2.63 16.83 6.50
N LEU A 112 1.37 16.41 6.59
CA LEU A 112 0.76 15.35 5.79
C LEU A 112 -0.24 16.01 4.84
N ASN A 113 0.01 15.94 3.54
CA ASN A 113 -0.88 16.49 2.53
C ASN A 113 -1.55 15.36 1.75
N PHE A 114 -2.88 15.37 1.71
CA PHE A 114 -3.67 14.35 1.02
C PHE A 114 -4.32 14.98 -0.21
N LYS A 115 -4.16 14.33 -1.35
CA LYS A 115 -4.76 14.74 -2.61
C LYS A 115 -5.42 13.55 -3.28
N GLU A 116 -6.67 13.71 -3.70
CA GLU A 116 -7.36 12.68 -4.51
C GLU A 116 -6.67 12.50 -5.86
N ILE A 117 -6.53 11.25 -6.32
CA ILE A 117 -5.95 10.87 -7.62
C ILE A 117 -7.04 10.40 -8.57
#